data_AF-A0A849Z3V0-F1
#
_entry.id   AF-A0A849Z3V0-F1
#
_cell.length_a   1.000
_cell.length_b   1.000
_cell.length_c   1.000
_cell.angle_alpha   90.00
_cell.angle_beta   90.00
_cell.angle_gamma   90.00
#
_symmetry.space_group_name_H-M   'P 1'
#
loop_
_entity.id
_entity.type
_entity.pdbx_description
1 polymer ?
#
loop_
_entity_poly.entity_id
_entity_poly.type
_entity_poly.pdbx_seq_one_letter_code
_entity_poly.pdbx_strand_id
1 'polypeptide(L)'
;MGHGAAATTLAQVGCSTDEAAAAVLEVDEQSALVSVWSASHPALEVVLETNGLVRSSSLAFLGDDGTGVAKLEQLAPGTKHRAVVIAGDTELFERTFTTAPAEDDTRDVRLAIIADVEVSHDMSLFDLIEAAGTDFTVTLGDFPYVDDPGQRSISPPDKILTRHVELRTLPRIEDWLASTSLRSIYDDHEVCNNWGGSDLRGDEIDACHVALALWDGFFPRHDRDGPRYRSWRWGAHVECFLLDTRCYRSPAGLPDSAS
;
A
#
# COMPACT_ATOMS: atom_id res chain seq x y z
N MET A 1 -10.35 1.90 -53.44
CA MET A 1 -9.94 0.89 -52.45
C MET A 1 -9.44 1.65 -51.24
N GLY A 2 -10.32 1.87 -50.27
CA GLY A 2 -10.02 2.60 -49.04
C GLY A 2 -9.78 1.61 -47.92
N HIS A 3 -8.77 1.87 -47.10
CA HIS A 3 -8.61 1.27 -45.78
C HIS A 3 -8.62 2.42 -44.79
N GLY A 4 -9.75 2.58 -44.11
CA GLY A 4 -9.89 3.46 -42.96
C GLY A 4 -9.27 2.77 -41.76
N ALA A 5 -8.34 3.45 -41.09
CA ALA A 5 -7.80 3.03 -39.81
C ALA A 5 -8.90 3.15 -38.75
N ALA A 6 -9.21 2.04 -38.09
CA ALA A 6 -10.06 2.03 -36.91
C ALA A 6 -9.25 2.62 -35.75
N ALA A 7 -9.62 3.83 -35.32
CA ALA A 7 -9.17 4.40 -34.06
C ALA A 7 -9.94 3.69 -32.94
N THR A 8 -9.23 2.89 -32.15
CA THR A 8 -9.77 2.31 -30.93
C THR A 8 -10.00 3.43 -29.92
N THR A 9 -11.26 3.81 -29.74
CA THR A 9 -11.68 4.76 -28.72
C THR A 9 -11.56 4.07 -27.35
N LEU A 10 -10.59 4.50 -26.53
CA LEU A 10 -10.60 4.21 -25.10
C LEU A 10 -11.91 4.76 -24.54
N ALA A 11 -12.73 3.88 -23.98
CA ALA A 11 -13.94 4.27 -23.29
C ALA A 11 -13.55 5.14 -22.09
N GLN A 12 -13.98 6.40 -22.11
CA GLN A 12 -14.07 7.23 -20.91
C GLN A 12 -15.04 6.55 -19.94
N VAL A 13 -14.49 5.76 -19.03
CA VAL A 13 -15.14 5.47 -17.75
C VAL A 13 -15.08 6.76 -16.94
N GLY A 14 -16.20 7.15 -16.32
CA GLY A 14 -16.40 8.45 -15.70
C GLY A 14 -15.24 8.85 -14.79
N CYS A 15 -14.46 9.83 -15.24
CA CYS A 15 -13.38 10.43 -14.47
C CYS A 15 -14.03 11.28 -13.36
N SER A 16 -13.99 10.80 -12.11
CA SER A 16 -14.04 11.72 -10.98
C SER A 16 -12.84 12.64 -11.14
N THR A 17 -13.07 13.95 -11.17
CA THR A 17 -12.03 14.97 -11.38
C THR A 17 -11.04 15.11 -10.22
N ASP A 18 -11.20 14.30 -9.18
CA ASP A 18 -10.35 14.26 -8.01
C ASP A 18 -9.50 12.98 -8.09
N GLU A 19 -8.34 13.08 -8.76
CA GLU A 19 -7.32 12.04 -8.70
C GLU A 19 -6.89 11.90 -7.24
N ALA A 20 -7.36 10.84 -6.60
CA ALA A 20 -7.07 10.51 -5.21
C ALA A 20 -7.09 8.99 -5.02
N ALA A 21 -6.45 8.52 -3.95
CA ALA A 21 -6.48 7.12 -3.54
C ALA A 21 -6.36 7.02 -2.02
N ALA A 22 -6.83 5.92 -1.45
CA ALA A 22 -6.70 5.65 -0.02
C ALA A 22 -6.54 4.15 0.27
N ALA A 23 -5.79 3.82 1.31
CA ALA A 23 -5.61 2.46 1.81
C ALA A 23 -5.49 2.45 3.33
N VAL A 24 -6.04 1.42 3.99
CA VAL A 24 -5.86 1.18 5.42
C VAL A 24 -4.64 0.29 5.63
N LEU A 25 -3.72 0.71 6.48
CA LEU A 25 -2.41 0.11 6.69
C LEU A 25 -2.11 -0.05 8.17
N GLU A 26 -1.18 -0.96 8.47
CA GLU A 26 -0.59 -1.09 9.81
C GLU A 26 -1.62 -1.23 10.93
N VAL A 27 -2.71 -1.95 10.64
CA VAL A 27 -3.73 -2.21 11.64
C VAL A 27 -3.15 -3.10 12.75
N ASP A 28 -3.35 -2.66 13.99
CA ASP A 28 -3.08 -3.44 15.20
C ASP A 28 -4.37 -3.56 16.05
N GLU A 29 -4.22 -3.91 17.32
CA GLU A 29 -5.34 -4.08 18.23
C GLU A 29 -6.16 -2.79 18.45
N GLN A 30 -5.50 -1.63 18.45
CA GLN A 30 -6.07 -0.37 18.94
C GLN A 30 -5.82 0.81 18.01
N SER A 31 -5.17 0.59 16.88
CA SER A 31 -4.80 1.64 15.95
C SER A 31 -4.75 1.16 14.49
N ALA A 32 -4.83 2.13 13.60
CA ALA A 32 -4.68 1.93 12.16
C ALA A 32 -4.12 3.21 11.53
N LEU A 33 -3.44 3.06 10.39
CA LEU A 33 -3.04 4.17 9.54
C LEU A 33 -3.93 4.17 8.30
N VAL A 34 -4.36 5.36 7.87
CA VAL A 34 -5.00 5.53 6.57
C VAL A 34 -4.05 6.36 5.72
N SER A 35 -3.38 5.70 4.77
CA SER A 35 -2.61 6.39 3.74
C SER A 35 -3.59 6.96 2.72
N VAL A 36 -3.37 8.21 2.36
CA VAL A 36 -4.13 8.90 1.33
C VAL A 36 -3.17 9.53 0.33
N TRP A 37 -3.64 9.65 -0.90
CA TRP A 37 -2.99 10.45 -1.92
C TRP A 37 -4.03 11.33 -2.61
N SER A 38 -3.66 12.55 -2.98
CA SER A 38 -4.47 13.41 -3.85
C SER A 38 -3.61 14.40 -4.63
N ALA A 39 -3.97 14.61 -5.90
CA ALA A 39 -3.36 15.65 -6.73
C ALA A 39 -3.96 17.05 -6.48
N SER A 40 -5.17 17.15 -5.93
CA SER A 40 -5.97 18.37 -5.90
C SER A 40 -6.23 18.91 -4.49
N HIS A 41 -6.09 18.08 -3.45
CA HIS A 41 -6.41 18.46 -2.08
C HIS A 41 -5.15 18.53 -1.20
N PRO A 42 -4.94 19.62 -0.45
CA PRO A 42 -3.78 19.74 0.46
C PRO A 42 -3.96 18.97 1.78
N ALA A 43 -5.21 18.58 2.09
CA ALA A 43 -5.56 17.81 3.26
C ALA A 43 -6.83 17.01 3.00
N LEU A 44 -6.93 15.84 3.63
CA LEU A 44 -8.12 14.99 3.62
C LEU A 44 -8.49 14.64 5.07
N GLU A 45 -9.78 14.67 5.38
CA GLU A 45 -10.28 14.19 6.66
C GLU A 45 -10.61 12.70 6.55
N VAL A 46 -10.24 11.94 7.58
CA VAL A 46 -10.61 10.54 7.72
C VAL A 46 -11.51 10.42 8.94
N VAL A 47 -12.78 10.11 8.69
CA VAL A 47 -13.79 9.89 9.73
C VAL A 47 -13.86 8.40 10.02
N LEU A 48 -13.62 8.03 11.27
CA LEU A 48 -13.79 6.66 11.75
C LEU A 48 -15.21 6.45 12.23
N GLU A 49 -15.82 5.40 11.70
CA GLU A 49 -17.12 4.90 12.13
C GLU A 49 -17.05 3.47 12.64
N THR A 50 -17.92 3.15 13.59
CA THR A 50 -18.07 1.79 14.14
C THR A 50 -19.51 1.54 14.49
N ASN A 51 -20.09 0.46 13.94
CA ASN A 51 -21.52 0.15 14.08
C ASN A 51 -22.43 1.33 13.66
N GLY A 52 -22.06 2.03 12.57
CA GLY A 52 -22.82 3.17 12.02
C GLY A 52 -22.77 4.45 12.86
N LEU A 53 -21.84 4.55 13.82
CA LEU A 53 -21.64 5.73 14.64
C LEU A 53 -20.23 6.27 14.43
N VAL A 54 -20.13 7.57 14.18
CA VAL A 54 -18.86 8.30 14.18
C VAL A 54 -18.20 8.17 15.55
N ARG A 55 -16.93 7.78 15.57
CA ARG A 55 -16.11 7.60 16.77
C ARG A 55 -15.06 8.69 16.91
N SER A 56 -14.40 9.04 15.82
CA SER A 56 -13.35 10.05 15.77
C SER A 56 -13.17 10.53 14.33
N SER A 57 -12.41 11.60 14.17
CA SER A 57 -11.84 11.98 12.88
C SER A 57 -10.39 12.40 13.03
N SER A 58 -9.65 12.32 11.93
CA SER A 58 -8.22 12.58 11.86
C SER A 58 -7.89 13.23 10.52
N LEU A 59 -7.06 14.28 10.53
CA LEU A 59 -6.64 14.97 9.31
C LEU A 59 -5.32 14.39 8.79
N ALA A 60 -5.30 14.05 7.51
CA ALA A 60 -4.09 13.80 6.76
C ALA A 60 -3.70 15.07 6.01
N PHE A 61 -2.55 15.67 6.34
CA PHE A 61 -1.94 16.73 5.53
C PHE A 61 -1.08 16.09 4.46
N LEU A 62 -1.26 16.55 3.22
CA LEU A 62 -0.57 15.97 2.06
C LEU A 62 0.76 16.71 1.83
N GLY A 63 1.82 15.94 1.59
CA GLY A 63 3.14 16.45 1.24
C GLY A 63 3.21 16.92 -0.21
N ASP A 64 4.39 17.37 -0.63
CA ASP A 64 4.65 17.82 -2.01
C ASP A 64 4.48 16.68 -3.04
N ASP A 65 4.59 15.42 -2.59
CA ASP A 65 4.34 14.22 -3.39
C ASP A 65 2.84 13.81 -3.43
N GLY A 66 1.98 14.60 -2.76
CA GLY A 66 0.54 14.35 -2.66
C GLY A 66 0.17 13.27 -1.66
N THR A 67 1.11 12.63 -0.96
CA THR A 67 0.82 11.59 0.03
C THR A 67 0.58 12.17 1.42
N GLY A 68 -0.29 11.54 2.20
CA GLY A 68 -0.59 11.90 3.57
C GLY A 68 -0.97 10.69 4.40
N VAL A 69 -0.93 10.82 5.73
CA VAL A 69 -1.43 9.79 6.65
C VAL A 69 -2.39 10.39 7.66
N ALA A 70 -3.50 9.71 7.90
CA ALA A 70 -4.32 9.92 9.08
C ALA A 70 -4.09 8.76 10.05
N LYS A 71 -3.89 9.08 11.33
CA LYS A 71 -3.78 8.07 12.39
C LYS A 71 -5.12 7.90 13.07
N LEU A 72 -5.56 6.65 13.19
CA LEU A 72 -6.74 6.25 13.94
C LEU A 72 -6.26 5.51 15.19
N GLU A 73 -6.75 5.91 16.37
CA GLU A 73 -6.33 5.36 17.66
C GLU A 73 -7.54 5.05 18.53
N GLN A 74 -7.31 4.39 19.67
CA GLN A 74 -8.34 4.00 20.63
C GLN A 74 -9.43 3.12 20.01
N LEU A 75 -9.03 2.28 19.04
CA LEU A 75 -9.91 1.32 18.40
C LEU A 75 -10.20 0.16 19.36
N ALA A 76 -11.35 -0.47 19.18
CA ALA A 76 -11.69 -1.66 19.94
C ALA A 76 -11.02 -2.88 19.28
N PRO A 77 -10.43 -3.81 20.05
CA PRO A 77 -9.83 -5.03 19.51
C PRO A 77 -10.82 -5.87 18.69
N GLY A 78 -10.33 -6.52 17.65
CA GLY A 78 -11.09 -7.53 16.89
C GLY A 78 -12.44 -7.04 16.36
N THR A 79 -12.54 -5.75 16.03
CA THR A 79 -13.76 -5.03 15.69
C THR A 79 -13.70 -4.52 14.26
N LYS A 80 -14.80 -4.66 13.51
CA LYS A 80 -14.92 -4.10 12.16
C LYS A 80 -15.21 -2.60 12.23
N HIS A 81 -14.41 -1.83 11.51
CA HIS A 81 -14.47 -0.39 11.40
C HIS A 81 -14.68 0.03 9.95
N ARG A 82 -15.18 1.26 9.78
CA ARG A 82 -15.29 1.95 8.50
C ARG A 82 -14.55 3.28 8.61
N ALA A 83 -13.65 3.55 7.69
CA ALA A 83 -12.95 4.82 7.55
C ALA A 83 -13.45 5.51 6.28
N VAL A 84 -14.06 6.68 6.44
CA VAL A 84 -14.59 7.49 5.35
C VAL A 84 -13.60 8.63 5.09
N VAL A 85 -13.09 8.74 3.86
CA VAL A 85 -12.15 9.78 3.46
C VAL A 85 -12.93 10.91 2.80
N ILE A 86 -12.77 12.12 3.30
CA ILE A 86 -13.56 13.30 2.95
C ILE A 86 -12.65 14.43 2.48
N ALA A 87 -13.03 15.07 1.37
CA ALA A 87 -12.46 16.32 0.88
C ALA A 87 -13.49 17.45 1.00
N GLY A 88 -13.32 18.33 2.00
CA GLY A 88 -14.31 19.35 2.31
C GLY A 88 -15.62 18.72 2.77
N ASP A 89 -16.66 18.80 1.94
CA ASP A 89 -17.98 18.20 2.22
C ASP A 89 -18.27 16.96 1.34
N THR A 90 -17.28 16.50 0.55
CA THR A 90 -17.44 15.37 -0.38
C THR A 90 -16.77 14.12 0.17
N GLU A 91 -17.53 13.03 0.33
CA GLU A 91 -16.97 11.70 0.57
C GLU A 91 -16.29 11.20 -0.71
N LEU A 92 -14.99 10.93 -0.63
CA LEU A 92 -14.19 10.40 -1.74
C LEU A 92 -14.14 8.87 -1.71
N PHE A 93 -13.86 8.30 -0.53
CA PHE A 93 -13.62 6.87 -0.38
C PHE A 93 -14.24 6.31 0.89
N GLU A 94 -14.69 5.07 0.83
CA GLU A 94 -14.99 4.26 1.99
C GLU A 94 -14.01 3.09 2.08
N ARG A 95 -13.45 2.87 3.27
CA ARG A 95 -12.56 1.75 3.57
C ARG A 95 -13.10 0.97 4.77
N THR A 96 -13.09 -0.34 4.69
CA THR A 96 -13.45 -1.22 5.80
C THR A 96 -12.27 -2.07 6.22
N PHE A 97 -12.11 -2.25 7.52
CA PHE A 97 -11.03 -3.06 8.09
C PHE A 97 -11.46 -3.62 9.44
N THR A 98 -10.74 -4.64 9.91
CA THR A 98 -10.93 -5.22 11.24
C THR A 98 -9.65 -5.04 12.02
N THR A 99 -9.73 -4.53 13.25
CA THR A 99 -8.57 -4.47 14.16
C THR A 99 -8.09 -5.86 14.54
N ALA A 100 -6.81 -5.97 14.89
CA ALA A 100 -6.30 -7.23 15.43
C ALA A 100 -7.10 -7.61 16.70
N PRO A 101 -7.45 -8.90 16.89
CA PRO A 101 -7.96 -9.38 18.17
C PRO A 101 -6.92 -9.18 19.28
N ALA A 102 -7.40 -9.14 20.54
CA ALA A 102 -6.51 -9.17 21.70
C ALA A 102 -5.57 -10.38 21.65
N GLU A 103 -4.36 -10.25 22.19
CA GLU A 103 -3.30 -11.25 22.05
C GLU A 103 -3.66 -12.65 22.59
N ASP A 104 -4.64 -12.76 23.50
CA ASP A 104 -5.13 -14.02 24.08
C ASP A 104 -6.36 -14.58 23.36
N ASP A 105 -6.87 -13.89 22.34
CA ASP A 105 -8.04 -14.32 21.58
C ASP A 105 -7.70 -15.44 20.59
N THR A 106 -8.45 -16.53 20.66
CA THR A 106 -8.20 -17.78 19.92
C THR A 106 -9.10 -17.95 18.69
N ARG A 107 -9.73 -16.88 18.20
CA ARG A 107 -10.50 -16.94 16.97
C ARG A 107 -9.63 -17.31 15.76
N ASP A 108 -10.27 -17.86 14.73
CA ASP A 108 -9.62 -18.15 13.45
C ASP A 108 -9.19 -16.85 12.77
N VAL A 109 -8.08 -16.91 12.03
CA VAL A 109 -7.52 -15.78 11.28
C VAL A 109 -7.44 -16.14 9.81
N ARG A 110 -7.92 -15.25 8.94
CA ARG A 110 -7.83 -15.34 7.49
C ARG A 110 -6.88 -14.28 6.96
N LEU A 111 -5.74 -14.74 6.45
CA LEU A 111 -4.69 -13.89 5.88
C LEU A 111 -4.56 -14.16 4.39
N ALA A 112 -4.48 -13.10 3.58
CA ALA A 112 -3.93 -13.18 2.23
C ALA A 112 -2.47 -12.72 2.20
N ILE A 113 -1.66 -13.39 1.39
CA ILE A 113 -0.28 -12.99 1.11
C ILE A 113 -0.14 -12.90 -0.40
N ILE A 114 0.28 -11.74 -0.89
CA ILE A 114 0.44 -11.46 -2.32
C ILE A 114 1.77 -10.75 -2.60
N ALA A 115 2.17 -10.72 -3.86
CA ALA A 115 3.32 -10.00 -4.40
C ALA A 115 3.11 -9.79 -5.91
N ASP A 116 4.05 -9.11 -6.56
CA ASP A 116 4.15 -9.03 -8.03
C ASP A 116 2.90 -8.41 -8.68
N VAL A 117 2.48 -7.23 -8.18
CA VAL A 117 1.28 -6.55 -8.66
C VAL A 117 1.64 -5.50 -9.72
N GLU A 118 1.52 -5.90 -10.98
CA GLU A 118 1.78 -5.04 -12.14
C GLU A 118 0.49 -4.63 -12.85
N VAL A 119 0.37 -3.34 -13.19
CA VAL A 119 -0.80 -2.74 -13.86
C VAL A 119 -1.22 -3.44 -15.16
N SER A 120 -0.32 -4.16 -15.81
CA SER A 120 -0.53 -4.85 -17.09
C SER A 120 -1.13 -6.26 -16.94
N HIS A 121 -1.14 -6.82 -15.73
CA HIS A 121 -1.63 -8.16 -15.45
C HIS A 121 -3.14 -8.22 -15.17
N ASP A 122 -3.70 -9.43 -15.25
CA ASP A 122 -5.10 -9.68 -14.87
C ASP A 122 -5.28 -9.52 -13.35
N MET A 123 -6.18 -8.61 -12.98
CA MET A 123 -6.50 -8.27 -11.58
C MET A 123 -7.65 -9.11 -11.01
N SER A 124 -8.13 -10.14 -11.72
CA SER A 124 -9.22 -11.02 -11.24
C SER A 124 -8.91 -11.79 -9.94
N LEU A 125 -7.63 -11.92 -9.58
CA LEU A 125 -7.21 -12.48 -8.29
C LEU A 125 -7.78 -11.70 -7.09
N PHE A 126 -7.92 -10.38 -7.22
CA PHE A 126 -8.39 -9.53 -6.13
C PHE A 126 -9.85 -9.80 -5.76
N ASP A 127 -10.69 -10.18 -6.73
CA ASP A 127 -12.06 -10.63 -6.48
C ASP A 127 -12.07 -11.91 -5.60
N LEU A 128 -11.09 -12.80 -5.79
CA LEU A 128 -10.97 -14.03 -5.01
C LEU A 128 -10.53 -13.73 -3.56
N ILE A 129 -9.63 -12.77 -3.38
CA ILE A 129 -9.18 -12.32 -2.06
C ILE A 129 -10.35 -11.67 -1.31
N GLU A 130 -11.09 -10.77 -1.98
CA GLU A 130 -12.28 -10.14 -1.40
C GLU A 130 -13.32 -11.19 -1.01
N ALA A 131 -13.64 -12.13 -1.92
CA ALA A 131 -14.61 -13.20 -1.65
C ALA A 131 -14.19 -14.14 -0.50
N ALA A 132 -12.89 -14.27 -0.23
CA ALA A 132 -12.39 -15.06 0.90
C ALA A 132 -12.64 -14.39 2.27
N GLY A 133 -12.90 -13.08 2.28
CA GLY A 133 -13.17 -12.31 3.50
C GLY A 133 -11.99 -12.33 4.46
N THR A 134 -10.83 -11.88 4.01
CA THR A 134 -9.59 -11.83 4.80
C THR A 134 -9.68 -10.77 5.90
N ASP A 135 -9.06 -11.04 7.05
CA ASP A 135 -8.93 -10.07 8.14
C ASP A 135 -7.92 -8.96 7.79
N PHE A 136 -6.83 -9.34 7.11
CA PHE A 136 -5.83 -8.44 6.55
C PHE A 136 -5.07 -9.11 5.40
N THR A 137 -4.38 -8.30 4.59
CA THR A 137 -3.50 -8.78 3.52
C THR A 137 -2.07 -8.30 3.75
N VAL A 138 -1.11 -9.16 3.40
CA VAL A 138 0.32 -8.82 3.39
C VAL A 138 0.81 -8.77 1.94
N THR A 139 1.46 -7.67 1.55
CA THR A 139 2.16 -7.55 0.27
C THR A 139 3.66 -7.72 0.50
N LEU A 140 4.30 -8.64 -0.24
CA LEU A 140 5.72 -8.98 -0.09
C LEU A 140 6.65 -8.22 -1.05
N GLY A 141 6.11 -7.24 -1.78
CA GLY A 141 6.86 -6.37 -2.69
C GLY A 141 6.29 -6.36 -4.10
N ASP A 142 6.96 -5.63 -4.97
CA ASP A 142 6.57 -5.37 -6.34
C ASP A 142 5.14 -4.78 -6.45
N PHE A 143 4.84 -3.80 -5.60
CA PHE A 143 3.58 -3.07 -5.53
C PHE A 143 3.82 -1.54 -5.54
N PRO A 144 3.89 -0.90 -6.73
CA PRO A 144 3.93 -1.50 -8.06
C PRO A 144 5.37 -1.71 -8.56
N TYR A 145 5.49 -2.35 -9.72
CA TYR A 145 6.66 -2.22 -10.58
C TYR A 145 6.82 -0.76 -11.04
N VAL A 146 7.83 -0.05 -10.50
CA VAL A 146 8.12 1.34 -10.88
C VAL A 146 9.24 1.46 -11.89
N ASP A 147 10.09 0.45 -12.01
CA ASP A 147 11.23 0.41 -12.94
C ASP A 147 10.81 0.06 -14.37
N ASP A 148 11.80 -0.04 -15.27
CA ASP A 148 11.56 -0.43 -16.66
C ASP A 148 11.90 -1.91 -16.86
N PRO A 149 11.00 -2.72 -17.46
CA PRO A 149 11.25 -4.14 -17.69
C PRO A 149 12.58 -4.39 -18.41
N GLY A 150 13.42 -5.23 -17.80
CA GLY A 150 14.72 -5.62 -18.34
C GLY A 150 15.84 -4.58 -18.20
N GLN A 151 15.60 -3.47 -17.49
CA GLN A 151 16.61 -2.45 -17.20
C GLN A 151 16.90 -2.39 -15.70
N ARG A 152 18.19 -2.31 -15.35
CA ARG A 152 18.61 -1.99 -13.98
C ARG A 152 18.82 -0.49 -13.89
N SER A 153 17.73 0.26 -13.79
CA SER A 153 17.72 1.71 -13.64
C SER A 153 16.69 2.11 -12.59
N ILE A 154 17.05 3.07 -11.74
CA ILE A 154 16.12 3.64 -10.77
C ILE A 154 15.28 4.67 -11.49
N SER A 155 13.96 4.51 -11.42
CA SER A 155 13.01 5.43 -12.05
C SER A 155 13.05 6.82 -11.41
N PRO A 156 12.80 7.89 -12.19
CA PRO A 156 12.69 9.22 -11.62
C PRO A 156 11.45 9.34 -10.71
N PRO A 157 11.45 10.25 -9.71
CA PRO A 157 10.40 10.38 -8.70
C PRO A 157 8.97 10.51 -9.25
N ASP A 158 8.80 11.27 -10.32
CA ASP A 158 7.52 11.50 -10.99
C ASP A 158 6.94 10.21 -11.59
N LYS A 159 7.80 9.35 -12.15
CA LYS A 159 7.40 8.03 -12.66
C LYS A 159 7.00 7.10 -11.52
N ILE A 160 7.75 7.09 -10.42
CA ILE A 160 7.43 6.30 -9.21
C ILE A 160 6.03 6.68 -8.71
N LEU A 161 5.80 7.98 -8.48
CA LEU A 161 4.51 8.50 -8.04
C LEU A 161 3.37 8.11 -8.99
N THR A 162 3.58 8.34 -10.29
CA THR A 162 2.59 8.02 -11.33
C THR A 162 2.19 6.55 -11.30
N ARG A 163 3.15 5.62 -11.15
CA ARG A 163 2.87 4.17 -11.10
C ARG A 163 2.10 3.77 -9.84
N HIS A 164 2.45 4.35 -8.69
CA HIS A 164 1.72 4.10 -7.45
C HIS A 164 0.25 4.53 -7.54
N VAL A 165 -0.01 5.67 -8.17
CA VAL A 165 -1.36 6.22 -8.40
C VAL A 165 -2.11 5.38 -9.43
N GLU A 166 -1.50 5.10 -10.58
CA GLU A 166 -2.09 4.29 -11.65
C GLU A 166 -2.57 2.94 -11.12
N LEU A 167 -1.73 2.23 -10.36
CA LEU A 167 -2.12 0.93 -9.80
C LEU A 167 -3.29 1.06 -8.80
N ARG A 168 -3.22 2.03 -7.88
CA ARG A 168 -4.23 2.21 -6.81
C ARG A 168 -5.57 2.73 -7.30
N THR A 169 -5.62 3.29 -8.51
CA THR A 169 -6.84 3.80 -9.14
C THR A 169 -7.47 2.80 -10.11
N LEU A 170 -6.85 1.63 -10.32
CA LEU A 170 -7.50 0.54 -11.05
C LEU A 170 -8.73 0.04 -10.25
N PRO A 171 -9.91 -0.12 -10.87
CA PRO A 171 -11.15 -0.43 -10.14
C PRO A 171 -11.03 -1.63 -9.19
N ARG A 172 -10.44 -2.76 -9.65
CA ARG A 172 -10.29 -3.95 -8.81
C ARG A 172 -9.30 -3.79 -7.66
N ILE A 173 -8.30 -2.94 -7.83
CA ILE A 173 -7.36 -2.62 -6.74
C ILE A 173 -8.06 -1.71 -5.74
N GLU A 174 -8.84 -0.74 -6.21
CA GLU A 174 -9.62 0.15 -5.36
C GLU A 174 -10.67 -0.62 -4.54
N ASP A 175 -11.44 -1.51 -5.18
CA ASP A 175 -12.42 -2.41 -4.54
C ASP A 175 -11.75 -3.29 -3.46
N TRP A 176 -10.59 -3.87 -3.77
CA TRP A 176 -9.83 -4.66 -2.81
C TRP A 176 -9.30 -3.81 -1.64
N LEU A 177 -8.69 -2.65 -1.92
CA LEU A 177 -8.23 -1.72 -0.87
C LEU A 177 -9.39 -1.22 0.00
N ALA A 178 -10.61 -1.17 -0.53
CA ALA A 178 -11.82 -0.81 0.21
C ALA A 178 -12.29 -1.88 1.21
N SER A 179 -11.89 -3.14 1.02
CA SER A 179 -12.39 -4.28 1.81
C SER A 179 -11.38 -4.88 2.78
N THR A 180 -10.10 -4.46 2.74
CA THR A 180 -9.05 -5.00 3.61
C THR A 180 -8.14 -3.90 4.20
N SER A 181 -7.41 -4.28 5.25
CA SER A 181 -6.18 -3.59 5.64
C SER A 181 -4.94 -4.28 5.07
N LEU A 182 -3.85 -3.51 4.95
CA LEU A 182 -2.57 -3.95 4.40
C LEU A 182 -1.42 -3.85 5.40
N ARG A 183 -0.49 -4.79 5.30
CA ARG A 183 0.89 -4.62 5.75
C ARG A 183 1.82 -4.90 4.57
N SER A 184 2.75 -4.00 4.31
CA SER A 184 3.59 -4.06 3.12
C SER A 184 5.07 -4.05 3.46
N ILE A 185 5.86 -4.76 2.65
CA ILE A 185 7.28 -4.55 2.46
C ILE A 185 7.53 -4.44 0.96
N TYR A 186 8.56 -3.69 0.59
CA TYR A 186 9.02 -3.57 -0.79
C TYR A 186 9.90 -4.78 -1.16
N ASP A 187 10.09 -4.99 -2.46
CA ASP A 187 11.11 -5.88 -3.02
C ASP A 187 12.01 -5.09 -3.99
N ASP A 188 12.43 -5.65 -5.13
CA ASP A 188 13.31 -4.92 -6.04
C ASP A 188 12.62 -3.89 -6.90
N HIS A 189 11.43 -4.18 -7.39
CA HIS A 189 10.83 -3.36 -8.44
C HIS A 189 10.25 -2.04 -7.95
N GLU A 190 10.25 -1.78 -6.64
CA GLU A 190 10.07 -0.44 -6.05
C GLU A 190 11.28 0.50 -6.22
N VAL A 191 12.46 -0.04 -6.54
CA VAL A 191 13.69 0.74 -6.74
C VAL A 191 14.27 0.47 -8.12
N CYS A 192 14.78 -0.74 -8.36
CA CYS A 192 15.19 -1.24 -9.66
C CYS A 192 15.47 -2.75 -9.61
N ASN A 193 15.15 -3.46 -10.69
CA ASN A 193 15.29 -4.90 -10.80
C ASN A 193 16.61 -5.46 -10.21
N ASN A 194 16.49 -6.48 -9.36
CA ASN A 194 17.57 -7.23 -8.73
C ASN A 194 18.53 -6.42 -7.85
N TRP A 195 18.14 -5.23 -7.38
CA TRP A 195 18.99 -4.46 -6.47
C TRP A 195 19.18 -5.18 -5.13
N GLY A 196 20.32 -4.87 -4.51
CA GLY A 196 20.60 -5.12 -3.11
C GLY A 196 21.40 -3.94 -2.58
N GLY A 197 21.22 -3.59 -1.30
CA GLY A 197 21.84 -2.40 -0.71
C GLY A 197 23.37 -2.36 -0.87
N SER A 198 24.02 -3.53 -0.86
CA SER A 198 25.46 -3.70 -1.10
C SER A 198 25.92 -3.35 -2.51
N ASP A 199 25.01 -3.24 -3.48
CA ASP A 199 25.35 -3.10 -4.90
C ASP A 199 25.32 -1.65 -5.38
N LEU A 200 24.59 -0.77 -4.69
CA LEU A 200 24.36 0.62 -5.11
C LEU A 200 25.61 1.48 -4.93
N ARG A 201 25.90 2.39 -5.87
CA ARG A 201 27.07 3.27 -5.83
C ARG A 201 26.72 4.71 -6.18
N GLY A 202 27.37 5.66 -5.51
CA GLY A 202 27.26 7.09 -5.82
C GLY A 202 25.80 7.55 -5.85
N ASP A 203 25.40 8.21 -6.94
CA ASP A 203 24.06 8.76 -7.15
C ASP A 203 22.94 7.70 -7.06
N GLU A 204 23.22 6.41 -7.26
CA GLU A 204 22.23 5.34 -7.09
C GLU A 204 21.77 5.18 -5.64
N ILE A 205 22.63 5.52 -4.67
CA ILE A 205 22.29 5.48 -3.25
C ILE A 205 21.25 6.56 -2.95
N ASP A 206 21.49 7.79 -3.43
CA ASP A 206 20.58 8.91 -3.23
C ASP A 206 19.25 8.66 -3.95
N ALA A 207 19.29 8.14 -5.18
CA ALA A 207 18.07 7.77 -5.92
C ALA A 207 17.28 6.65 -5.22
N CYS A 208 17.94 5.65 -4.65
CA CYS A 208 17.29 4.60 -3.86
C CYS A 208 16.64 5.16 -2.59
N HIS A 209 17.32 6.07 -1.87
CA HIS A 209 16.72 6.73 -0.71
C HIS A 209 15.46 7.51 -1.08
N VAL A 210 15.46 8.21 -2.23
CA VAL A 210 14.27 8.91 -2.74
C VAL A 210 13.16 7.92 -3.10
N ALA A 211 13.46 6.83 -3.80
CA ALA A 211 12.47 5.80 -4.15
C ALA A 211 11.82 5.19 -2.90
N LEU A 212 12.62 4.82 -1.89
CA LEU A 212 12.12 4.25 -0.64
C LEU A 212 11.36 5.28 0.22
N ALA A 213 11.71 6.57 0.14
CA ALA A 213 10.96 7.64 0.81
C ALA A 213 9.57 7.83 0.18
N LEU A 214 9.47 7.78 -1.15
CA LEU A 214 8.18 7.82 -1.85
C LEU A 214 7.33 6.58 -1.52
N TRP A 215 7.97 5.39 -1.47
CA TRP A 215 7.30 4.17 -1.04
C TRP A 215 6.73 4.30 0.38
N ASP A 216 7.47 4.89 1.32
CA ASP A 216 6.99 5.14 2.69
C ASP A 216 5.77 6.09 2.73
N GLY A 217 5.62 6.99 1.76
CA GLY A 217 4.43 7.84 1.62
C GLY A 217 3.16 7.04 1.32
N PHE A 218 3.28 6.01 0.46
CA PHE A 218 2.16 5.11 0.12
C PHE A 218 1.98 3.94 1.09
N PHE A 219 3.02 3.58 1.84
CA PHE A 219 3.02 2.51 2.83
C PHE A 219 3.57 2.97 4.19
N PRO A 220 2.94 3.98 4.82
CA PRO A 220 3.36 4.49 6.11
C PRO A 220 3.39 3.40 7.18
N ARG A 221 4.37 3.52 8.08
CA ARG A 221 4.52 2.68 9.27
C ARG A 221 4.26 3.49 10.54
N HIS A 222 3.89 2.80 11.63
CA HIS A 222 3.78 3.43 12.96
C HIS A 222 5.13 3.99 13.41
N ASP A 223 6.19 3.20 13.26
CA ASP A 223 7.56 3.66 13.45
C ASP A 223 8.14 4.10 12.10
N ARG A 224 8.04 5.40 11.82
CA ARG A 224 8.50 5.99 10.56
C ARG A 224 10.01 6.03 10.45
N ASP A 225 10.69 6.30 11.56
CA ASP A 225 12.15 6.47 11.61
C ASP A 225 12.88 5.14 11.85
N GLY A 226 12.15 4.10 12.29
CA GLY A 226 12.66 2.76 12.49
C GLY A 226 12.86 1.95 11.21
N PRO A 227 13.39 0.72 11.36
CA PRO A 227 13.57 -0.19 10.24
C PRO A 227 12.24 -0.55 9.57
N ARG A 228 12.28 -0.85 8.26
CA ARG A 228 11.09 -1.28 7.51
C ARG A 228 10.67 -2.71 7.86
N TYR A 229 11.63 -3.57 8.24
CA TYR A 229 11.32 -4.88 8.80
C TYR A 229 10.68 -4.73 10.18
N ARG A 230 9.69 -5.56 10.47
CA ARG A 230 8.91 -5.48 11.71
C ARG A 230 8.18 -6.77 12.02
N SER A 231 7.69 -6.89 13.23
CA SER A 231 6.83 -8.00 13.64
C SER A 231 5.54 -7.48 14.28
N TRP A 232 4.50 -8.31 14.24
CA TRP A 232 3.24 -8.05 14.92
C TRP A 232 2.53 -9.37 15.23
N ARG A 233 1.58 -9.30 16.17
CA ARG A 233 0.67 -10.41 16.50
C ARG A 233 -0.72 -10.13 15.97
N TRP A 234 -1.47 -11.19 15.70
CA TRP A 234 -2.89 -11.14 15.35
C TRP A 234 -3.63 -12.23 16.13
N GLY A 235 -4.15 -11.86 17.30
CA GLY A 235 -4.68 -12.82 18.27
C GLY A 235 -3.61 -13.74 18.87
N ALA A 236 -4.06 -14.87 19.42
CA ALA A 236 -3.20 -15.86 20.05
C ALA A 236 -2.43 -16.73 19.05
N HIS A 237 -2.96 -16.88 17.83
CA HIS A 237 -2.52 -17.91 16.89
C HIS A 237 -1.46 -17.45 15.88
N VAL A 238 -1.38 -16.15 15.59
CA VAL A 238 -0.54 -15.64 14.50
C VAL A 238 0.44 -14.61 15.03
N GLU A 239 1.72 -14.83 14.72
CA GLU A 239 2.80 -13.84 14.84
C GLU A 239 3.54 -13.79 13.51
N CYS A 240 3.70 -12.59 12.97
CA CYS A 240 4.31 -12.36 11.67
C CYS A 240 5.63 -11.61 11.84
N PHE A 241 6.62 -12.01 11.05
CA PHE A 241 7.91 -11.34 10.93
C PHE A 241 8.10 -10.94 9.47
N LEU A 242 7.91 -9.65 9.17
CA LEU A 242 8.05 -9.11 7.84
C LEU A 242 9.47 -8.55 7.69
N LEU A 243 10.24 -9.16 6.80
CA LEU A 243 11.67 -8.95 6.68
C LEU A 243 12.01 -8.06 5.49
N ASP A 244 13.05 -7.25 5.66
CA ASP A 244 13.69 -6.50 4.59
C ASP A 244 14.83 -7.33 4.03
N THR A 245 14.62 -7.87 2.82
CA THR A 245 15.58 -8.76 2.16
C THR A 245 16.42 -8.02 1.12
N ARG A 246 16.27 -6.70 0.97
CA ARG A 246 16.94 -5.90 -0.07
C ARG A 246 18.01 -4.99 0.51
N CYS A 247 17.72 -4.23 1.57
CA CYS A 247 18.71 -3.31 2.14
C CYS A 247 19.91 -4.04 2.76
N TYR A 248 19.69 -5.22 3.34
CA TYR A 248 20.68 -5.91 4.18
C TYR A 248 21.28 -7.17 3.54
N ARG A 249 20.85 -7.55 2.34
CA ARG A 249 21.38 -8.74 1.66
C ARG A 249 22.83 -8.55 1.25
N SER A 250 23.52 -9.68 1.20
CA SER A 250 24.79 -9.78 0.49
C SER A 250 24.58 -9.73 -1.03
N PRO A 251 25.62 -9.36 -1.81
CA PRO A 251 25.60 -9.48 -3.26
C PRO A 251 25.17 -10.87 -3.74
N ALA A 252 24.42 -10.92 -4.84
CA ALA A 252 24.02 -12.19 -5.45
C ALA A 252 25.25 -13.05 -5.80
N GLY A 253 25.21 -14.33 -5.45
CA GLY A 253 26.25 -15.30 -5.81
C GLY A 253 27.47 -15.35 -4.88
N LEU A 254 27.49 -14.57 -3.80
CA LEU A 254 28.41 -14.87 -2.69
C LEU A 254 27.98 -16.17 -2.01
N PRO A 255 28.92 -17.09 -1.69
CA PRO A 255 28.60 -18.28 -0.91
C PRO A 255 28.04 -17.88 0.45
N ASP A 256 26.95 -18.51 0.88
CA ASP A 256 26.50 -18.40 2.26
C ASP A 256 27.64 -18.86 3.18
N SER A 257 28.18 -17.95 3.98
CA SER A 257 29.14 -18.33 5.00
C SER A 257 28.39 -19.06 6.10
N ALA A 258 28.65 -20.36 6.28
CA ALA A 258 28.20 -21.09 7.45
C ALA A 258 28.88 -20.47 8.69
N SER A 259 28.15 -19.66 9.44
CA SER A 259 28.51 -19.23 10.79
C SER A 259 27.79 -20.08 11.81
#